data_AF-A0A3N5R0C4-F1
#
_entry.id   AF-A0A3N5R0C4-F1
#
_cell.length_a   1.000
_cell.length_b   1.000
_cell.length_c   1.000
_cell.angle_alpha   90.00
_cell.angle_beta   90.00
_cell.angle_gamma   90.00
#
_symmetry.space_group_name_H-M   'P 1'
#
loop_
_entity.id
_entity.type
_entity.pdbx_description
1 polymer ?
#
loop_
_entity_poly.entity_id
_entity_poly.type
_entity_poly.pdbx_seq_one_letter_code
_entity_poly.pdbx_strand_id
1 'polypeptide(L)'
;MNHFGEKLTAHRVRNTGEDLIEFQKDIDTALGAVGCLEYAFTKKSDDPDCMLTTRAKLKSGVDKETGKQKIEEVWLTRLRYLDHEEHEIEDTEEGFVFHYLTWTKFLGVVGKIECRE
;
A
#
# COMPACT_ATOMS: atom_id res chain seq x y z
N MET A 1 17.08 5.03 -1.91
CA MET A 1 15.67 5.43 -2.00
C MET A 1 15.48 6.60 -1.05
N ASN A 2 15.05 7.77 -1.51
CA ASN A 2 14.70 8.87 -0.60
C ASN A 2 13.48 8.41 0.20
N HIS A 3 13.59 8.39 1.53
CA HIS A 3 12.62 7.78 2.42
C HIS A 3 11.26 8.48 2.25
N PHE A 4 10.23 7.74 1.83
CA PHE A 4 8.88 8.30 1.64
C PHE A 4 8.34 8.99 2.90
N GLY A 5 8.78 8.57 4.09
CA GLY A 5 8.52 9.24 5.37
C GLY A 5 9.08 10.67 5.47
N GLU A 6 10.25 10.94 4.89
CA GLU A 6 10.84 12.29 4.83
C GLU A 6 10.01 13.23 3.96
N LYS A 7 9.51 12.73 2.82
CA LYS A 7 8.61 13.49 1.93
C LYS A 7 7.32 13.90 2.65
N LEU A 8 6.70 12.98 3.39
CA LEU A 8 5.43 13.23 4.08
C LEU A 8 5.60 14.26 5.23
N THR A 9 6.71 14.18 5.96
CA THR A 9 7.06 15.13 7.02
C THR A 9 7.29 16.55 6.49
N ALA A 10 7.91 16.68 5.30
CA ALA A 10 8.13 17.97 4.64
C ALA A 10 6.82 18.70 4.28
N HIS A 11 5.74 17.96 4.02
CA HIS A 11 4.45 18.52 3.63
C HIS A 11 3.51 18.85 4.81
N ARG A 12 3.97 18.74 6.07
CA ARG A 12 3.19 19.03 7.30
C ARG A 12 1.84 18.29 7.37
N VAL A 13 1.75 17.14 6.70
CA VAL A 13 0.57 16.32 6.72
C VAL A 13 0.52 15.63 8.09
N ARG A 14 -0.55 15.85 8.85
CA ARG A 14 -0.79 15.11 10.08
C ARG A 14 -1.28 13.73 9.67
N ASN A 15 -0.82 12.71 10.37
CA ASN A 15 -1.42 11.40 10.24
C ASN A 15 -1.67 10.88 11.65
N THR A 16 -2.93 10.99 12.07
CA THR A 16 -3.34 10.57 13.41
C THR A 16 -3.67 9.08 13.40
N GLY A 17 -3.67 8.44 14.56
CA GLY A 17 -3.95 7.00 14.66
C GLY A 17 -5.35 6.61 14.15
N GLU A 18 -6.32 7.51 14.18
CA GLU A 18 -7.70 7.26 13.72
C GLU A 18 -7.79 7.21 12.19
N ASP A 19 -7.12 8.13 11.50
CA ASP A 19 -7.12 8.19 10.03
C ASP A 19 -6.46 6.96 9.40
N LEU A 20 -5.44 6.42 10.07
CA LEU A 20 -4.78 5.18 9.68
C LEU A 20 -5.70 3.95 9.79
N ILE A 21 -6.66 3.95 10.72
CA ILE A 21 -7.60 2.83 10.88
C ILE A 21 -8.59 2.79 9.72
N GLU A 22 -9.11 3.94 9.29
CA GLU A 22 -10.03 3.98 8.14
C GLU A 22 -9.30 3.57 6.86
N PHE A 23 -8.10 4.10 6.62
CA PHE A 23 -7.30 3.71 5.46
C PHE A 23 -6.92 2.21 5.48
N GLN A 24 -6.65 1.65 6.66
CA GLN A 24 -6.41 0.21 6.83
C GLN A 24 -7.63 -0.62 6.40
N LYS A 25 -8.85 -0.22 6.80
CA LYS A 25 -10.09 -0.89 6.38
C LYS A 25 -10.33 -0.78 4.88
N ASP A 26 -10.04 0.38 4.30
CA ASP A 26 -10.17 0.60 2.85
C ASP A 26 -9.21 -0.30 2.07
N ILE A 27 -7.95 -0.40 2.49
CA ILE A 27 -6.98 -1.34 1.90
C ILE A 27 -7.48 -2.78 2.02
N ASP A 28 -7.83 -3.23 3.22
CA ASP A 28 -8.26 -4.61 3.45
C ASP A 28 -9.50 -4.96 2.61
N THR A 29 -10.45 -4.03 2.49
CA THR A 29 -11.66 -4.19 1.66
C THR A 29 -11.33 -4.22 0.18
N ALA A 30 -10.50 -3.31 -0.30
CA ALA A 30 -10.16 -3.20 -1.71
C ALA A 30 -9.33 -4.39 -2.19
N LEU A 31 -8.33 -4.82 -1.40
CA LEU A 31 -7.50 -5.97 -1.70
C LEU A 31 -8.24 -7.30 -1.48
N GLY A 32 -9.13 -7.38 -0.49
CA GLY A 32 -10.00 -8.56 -0.31
C GLY A 32 -10.93 -8.81 -1.50
N ALA A 33 -11.23 -7.77 -2.28
CA ALA A 33 -11.99 -7.88 -3.53
C ALA A 33 -11.11 -8.24 -4.75
N VAL A 34 -9.79 -8.27 -4.62
CA VAL A 34 -8.87 -8.64 -5.71
C VAL A 34 -8.93 -10.14 -5.93
N GLY A 35 -9.51 -10.55 -7.06
CA GLY A 35 -9.74 -11.96 -7.38
C GLY A 35 -8.46 -12.81 -7.49
N CYS A 36 -7.27 -12.20 -7.57
CA CYS A 36 -5.99 -12.88 -7.70
C CYS A 36 -5.22 -13.09 -6.37
N LEU A 37 -5.76 -12.61 -5.24
CA LEU A 37 -5.15 -12.79 -3.91
C LEU A 37 -5.84 -13.92 -3.13
N GLU A 38 -5.04 -14.77 -2.48
CA GLU A 38 -5.50 -15.77 -1.51
C GLU A 38 -5.89 -15.10 -0.19
N TYR A 39 -5.06 -14.13 0.25
CA TYR A 39 -5.36 -13.27 1.38
C TYR A 39 -4.65 -11.92 1.22
N ALA A 40 -5.16 -10.91 1.93
CA ALA A 40 -4.51 -9.65 2.20
C ALA A 40 -4.85 -9.22 3.64
N PHE A 41 -3.85 -8.80 4.40
CA PHE A 41 -4.03 -8.29 5.76
C PHE A 41 -3.11 -7.11 6.01
N THR A 42 -3.70 -5.99 6.40
CA THR A 42 -2.99 -4.75 6.69
C THR A 42 -2.82 -4.58 8.18
N LYS A 43 -1.66 -4.06 8.59
CA LYS A 43 -1.42 -3.64 9.97
C LYS A 43 -0.59 -2.37 10.01
N LYS A 44 -0.68 -1.67 11.14
CA LYS A 44 0.29 -0.64 11.48
C LYS A 44 1.68 -1.26 11.55
N SER A 45 2.65 -0.53 11.00
CA SER A 45 4.05 -0.91 11.01
C SER A 45 4.79 -0.17 12.12
N ASP A 46 5.82 -0.82 12.66
CA ASP A 46 6.71 -0.26 13.69
C ASP A 46 7.85 0.57 13.06
N ASP A 47 7.96 0.55 11.73
CA ASP A 47 8.92 1.29 10.94
C ASP A 47 8.55 2.78 10.89
N PRO A 48 9.43 3.71 11.29
CA PRO A 48 9.16 5.15 11.22
C PRO A 48 8.92 5.66 9.80
N ASP A 49 9.45 4.99 8.77
CA ASP A 49 9.32 5.39 7.37
C ASP A 49 8.18 4.67 6.64
N CYS A 50 7.49 3.74 7.31
CA CYS A 50 6.41 2.96 6.73
C CYS A 50 5.30 2.81 7.78
N MET A 51 4.16 3.48 7.56
CA MET A 51 3.08 3.54 8.54
C MET A 51 2.19 2.30 8.50
N LEU A 52 1.96 1.75 7.31
CA LEU A 52 1.15 0.55 7.09
C LEU A 52 1.93 -0.49 6.29
N THR A 53 1.91 -1.73 6.77
CA THR A 53 2.42 -2.88 6.02
C THR A 53 1.27 -3.83 5.77
N THR A 54 1.01 -4.10 4.51
CA THR A 54 0.05 -5.11 4.07
C THR A 54 0.80 -6.37 3.68
N ARG A 55 0.37 -7.52 4.19
CA ARG A 55 0.85 -8.82 3.72
C ARG A 55 -0.22 -9.44 2.85
N ALA A 56 0.17 -9.77 1.63
CA ALA A 56 -0.70 -10.38 0.64
C ALA A 56 -0.04 -11.64 0.07
N LYS A 57 -0.87 -12.54 -0.45
CA LYS A 57 -0.39 -13.73 -1.16
C LYS A 57 -1.23 -13.93 -2.42
N LEU A 58 -0.58 -14.22 -3.54
CA LEU A 58 -1.23 -14.56 -4.79
C LEU A 58 -1.87 -15.95 -4.70
N LYS A 59 -2.94 -16.15 -5.47
CA LYS A 59 -3.52 -17.49 -5.65
C LYS A 59 -2.57 -18.35 -6.48
N SER A 60 -2.57 -19.65 -6.20
CA SER A 60 -1.81 -20.62 -7.00
C SER A 60 -2.15 -20.49 -8.49
N GLY A 61 -1.12 -20.40 -9.33
CA GLY A 61 -1.24 -20.26 -10.78
C GLY A 61 -1.43 -18.83 -11.28
N VAL A 62 -1.52 -17.83 -10.40
CA VAL A 62 -1.40 -16.42 -10.75
C VAL A 62 0.08 -16.06 -10.80
N ASP A 63 0.55 -15.55 -11.92
CA ASP A 63 1.92 -15.06 -12.05
C ASP A 63 2.09 -13.68 -11.39
N LYS A 64 3.34 -13.39 -11.03
CA LYS A 64 3.74 -12.11 -10.43
C LYS A 64 3.29 -10.87 -11.20
N GLU A 65 3.39 -10.86 -12.53
CA GLU A 65 3.04 -9.68 -13.34
C GLU A 65 1.53 -9.39 -13.27
N THR A 66 0.71 -10.44 -13.36
CA THR A 66 -0.73 -10.33 -13.13
C THR A 66 -1.04 -9.77 -11.74
N GLY A 67 -0.33 -10.23 -10.70
CA GLY A 67 -0.44 -9.72 -9.34
C GLY A 67 -0.15 -8.22 -9.23
N LYS A 68 0.98 -7.78 -9.79
CA LYS A 68 1.39 -6.37 -9.83
C LYS A 68 0.33 -5.49 -10.50
N GLN A 69 -0.11 -5.88 -11.69
CA GLN A 69 -1.11 -5.13 -12.46
C GLN A 69 -2.43 -4.98 -11.68
N LYS A 70 -2.88 -6.04 -10.99
CA LYS A 70 -4.13 -6.00 -10.23
C LYS A 70 -4.04 -5.14 -8.97
N ILE A 71 -2.92 -5.20 -8.26
CA ILE A 71 -2.69 -4.33 -7.10
C ILE A 71 -2.58 -2.87 -7.55
N GLU A 72 -1.85 -2.59 -8.62
CA GLU A 72 -1.72 -1.24 -9.18
C GLU A 72 -3.06 -0.69 -9.68
N GLU A 73 -3.87 -1.50 -10.36
CA GLU A 73 -5.23 -1.14 -10.81
C GLU A 73 -6.09 -0.71 -9.62
N VAL A 74 -6.10 -1.50 -8.54
CA VAL A 74 -6.86 -1.17 -7.32
C VAL A 74 -6.31 0.07 -6.63
N TRP A 75 -4.99 0.23 -6.58
CA TRP A 75 -4.36 1.41 -6.01
C TRP A 75 -4.83 2.69 -6.70
N LEU A 76 -4.69 2.75 -8.02
CA LEU A 76 -4.99 3.93 -8.83
C LEU A 76 -6.47 4.27 -8.87
N THR A 77 -7.36 3.27 -8.72
CA THR A 77 -8.80 3.44 -8.85
C THR A 77 -9.55 3.57 -7.53
N ARG A 78 -9.01 3.07 -6.41
CA ARG A 78 -9.75 2.96 -5.14
C ARG A 78 -9.02 3.44 -3.89
N LEU A 79 -7.68 3.40 -3.85
CA LEU A 79 -6.93 3.60 -2.60
C LEU A 79 -6.16 4.91 -2.52
N ARG A 80 -5.68 5.45 -3.65
CA ARG A 80 -4.93 6.71 -3.62
C ARG A 80 -5.83 7.92 -3.28
N TYR A 81 -5.26 8.89 -2.58
CA TYR A 81 -5.82 10.24 -2.49
C TYR A 81 -5.54 11.03 -3.77
N LEU A 82 -6.42 11.97 -4.08
CA LEU A 82 -6.40 12.70 -5.36
C LEU A 82 -5.39 13.85 -5.43
N ASP A 83 -4.95 14.40 -4.29
CA ASP A 83 -4.04 15.55 -4.32
C ASP A 83 -2.60 15.14 -4.64
N HIS A 84 -2.19 13.94 -4.19
CA HIS A 84 -0.89 13.38 -4.52
C HIS A 84 -0.86 11.86 -4.35
N GLU A 85 -0.26 11.19 -5.32
CA GLU A 85 0.18 9.80 -5.21
C GLU A 85 1.58 9.62 -5.79
N GLU A 86 2.34 8.71 -5.18
CA GLU A 86 3.58 8.16 -5.70
C GLU A 86 3.65 6.69 -5.28
N HIS A 87 4.03 5.80 -6.20
CA HIS A 87 4.21 4.39 -5.90
C HIS A 87 5.37 3.79 -6.72
N GLU A 88 5.96 2.72 -6.20
CA GLU A 88 7.02 1.96 -6.84
C GLU A 88 6.81 0.47 -6.59
N ILE A 89 7.12 -0.37 -7.58
CA ILE A 89 7.05 -1.82 -7.46
C ILE A 89 8.46 -2.38 -7.50
N GLU A 90 8.85 -3.06 -6.42
CA GLU A 90 10.14 -3.73 -6.27
C GLU A 90 9.95 -5.24 -6.40
N ASP A 91 10.71 -5.87 -7.31
CA ASP A 91 10.76 -7.32 -7.42
C ASP A 91 11.62 -7.94 -6.31
N THR A 92 11.14 -9.05 -5.74
CA THR A 92 11.87 -9.83 -4.73
C THR A 92 11.96 -11.30 -5.14
N GLU A 93 12.80 -12.07 -4.47
CA GLU A 93 12.89 -13.52 -4.71
C GLU A 93 11.59 -14.27 -4.37
N GLU A 94 10.79 -13.77 -3.42
CA GLU A 94 9.56 -14.41 -2.94
C GLU A 94 8.28 -13.86 -3.61
N GLY A 95 8.40 -12.87 -4.49
CA GLY A 95 7.27 -12.13 -5.08
C GLY A 95 7.62 -10.68 -5.37
N PHE A 96 6.88 -9.72 -4.82
CA PHE A 96 7.13 -8.29 -5.01
C PHE A 96 6.64 -7.43 -3.84
N VAL A 97 7.13 -6.20 -3.78
CA VAL A 97 6.70 -5.19 -2.82
C VAL A 97 6.18 -3.97 -3.58
N PHE A 98 4.94 -3.56 -3.29
CA PHE A 98 4.35 -2.32 -3.79
C PHE A 98 4.51 -1.24 -2.71
N HIS A 99 5.46 -0.33 -2.89
CA HIS A 99 5.68 0.82 -2.02
C HIS A 99 4.77 1.98 -2.44
N TYR A 100 4.18 2.67 -1.47
CA TYR A 100 3.25 3.75 -1.78
C TYR A 100 3.31 4.91 -0.80
N LEU A 101 2.97 6.08 -1.35
CA LEU A 101 2.85 7.35 -0.67
C LEU A 101 1.64 8.07 -1.27
N THR A 102 0.71 8.51 -0.43
CA THR A 102 -0.40 9.34 -0.91
C THR A 102 -0.85 10.31 0.16
N TRP A 103 -1.26 11.52 -0.22
CA TRP A 103 -1.81 12.50 0.72
C TRP A 103 -2.88 13.37 0.09
N THR A 104 -3.71 13.95 0.94
CA THR A 104 -4.59 15.08 0.68
C THR A 104 -4.46 16.10 1.81
N LYS A 105 -5.20 17.20 1.74
CA LYS A 105 -5.19 18.24 2.76
C LYS A 105 -5.45 17.63 4.15
N PHE A 106 -4.40 17.62 4.97
CA PHE A 106 -4.35 17.14 6.36
C PHE A 106 -4.33 15.62 6.58
N LEU A 107 -4.27 14.79 5.53
CA LEU A 107 -4.23 13.32 5.64
C LEU A 107 -3.17 12.77 4.69
N GLY A 108 -2.40 11.76 5.10
CA GLY A 108 -1.47 11.14 4.18
C GLY A 108 -0.76 9.94 4.74
N VAL A 109 -0.60 8.91 3.92
CA VAL A 109 -0.16 7.58 4.32
C VAL A 109 1.06 7.18 3.51
N VAL A 110 2.07 6.66 4.21
CA VAL A 110 3.16 5.86 3.61
C VAL A 110 2.96 4.42 3.99
N GLY A 111 3.12 3.51 3.04
CA GLY A 111 3.11 2.10 3.37
C GLY A 111 3.65 1.24 2.25
N LYS A 112 3.49 -0.06 2.45
CA LYS A 112 3.85 -1.06 1.46
C LYS A 112 2.90 -2.25 1.47
N ILE A 113 2.81 -2.93 0.33
CA ILE A 113 2.14 -4.22 0.18
C ILE A 113 3.20 -5.26 -0.18
N GLU A 114 3.51 -6.14 0.75
CA GLU A 114 4.40 -7.29 0.57
C GLU A 114 3.57 -8.44 0.00
N CYS A 115 3.73 -8.73 -1.29
CA CYS A 115 2.96 -9.76 -1.99
C CYS A 115 3.85 -10.96 -2.33
N ARG A 116 3.48 -12.13 -1.82
CA ARG A 116 4.16 -13.40 -2.09
C ARG A 116 3.45 -14.22 -3.16
N GLU A 117 4.20 -15.02 -3.91
CA GLU A 117 3.67 -16.05 -4.81
C GLU A 117 3.11 -17.29 -4.08
#